data_AF-A0A2V6WAU1-F1
#
_entry.id   AF-A0A2V6WAU1-F1
#
_cell.length_a   1.000
_cell.length_b   1.000
_cell.length_c   1.000
_cell.angle_alpha   90.00
_cell.angle_beta   90.00
_cell.angle_gamma   90.00
#
_symmetry.space_group_name_H-M   'P 1'
#
loop_
_entity.id
_entity.type
_entity.pdbx_description
1 polymer ?
#
loop_
_entity_poly.entity_id
_entity_poly.type
_entity_poly.pdbx_seq_one_letter_code
_entity_poly.pdbx_strand_id
1 'polypeptide(L)'
;MKEALGSRFWTLLNWTNWRVVLPVGGGQQERVAGEIVAEVRAGRLAQLLVTNWPTPELNHTVVAYAYHATDAAIDFSVYDPNDPASPGVVSFERRARRFWATRVYDTRPGRIRAFRMYYSPWL
;
A
#
# COMPACT_ATOMS: atom_id res chain seq x y z
N MET A 1 18.81 -2.47 20.92
CA MET A 1 17.35 -2.76 20.83
C MET A 1 16.90 -3.18 19.42
N LYS A 2 17.63 -2.90 18.33
CA LYS A 2 17.29 -3.39 16.97
C LYS A 2 17.62 -4.86 16.68
N GLU A 3 18.38 -5.54 17.55
CA GLU A 3 18.77 -6.95 17.36
C GLU A 3 17.77 -7.97 17.96
N ALA A 4 16.79 -7.51 18.76
CA ALA A 4 15.80 -8.39 19.39
C ALA A 4 14.56 -8.64 18.51
N LEU A 5 14.43 -7.94 17.38
CA LEU A 5 13.37 -8.18 16.41
C LEU A 5 13.90 -9.22 15.42
N GLY A 6 13.47 -10.47 15.62
CA GLY A 6 13.86 -11.62 14.82
C GLY A 6 13.89 -11.30 13.32
N SER A 7 14.85 -11.90 12.62
CA SER A 7 15.12 -11.81 11.18
C SER A 7 13.91 -11.37 10.34
N ARG A 8 14.12 -10.47 9.35
CA ARG A 8 13.13 -10.04 8.34
C ARG A 8 12.30 -11.20 7.73
N PHE A 9 12.84 -12.42 7.80
CA PHE A 9 12.17 -13.69 7.53
C PHE A 9 10.85 -13.89 8.30
N TRP A 10 10.80 -13.59 9.60
CA TRP A 10 9.61 -13.79 10.44
C TRP A 10 8.49 -12.78 10.13
N THR A 11 8.82 -11.56 9.68
CA THR A 11 7.82 -10.58 9.20
C THR A 11 7.14 -11.04 7.92
N LEU A 12 7.85 -11.77 7.05
CA LEU A 12 7.33 -12.37 5.82
C LEU A 12 6.50 -13.64 6.08
N LEU A 13 6.85 -14.42 7.10
CA LEU A 13 6.14 -15.63 7.54
C LEU A 13 4.94 -15.36 8.45
N ASN A 14 4.68 -14.10 8.82
CA ASN A 14 3.42 -13.77 9.50
C ASN A 14 2.24 -14.12 8.58
N TRP A 15 1.29 -14.91 9.08
CA TRP A 15 0.20 -15.55 8.31
C TRP A 15 -0.69 -14.55 7.54
N THR A 16 -0.69 -13.27 7.91
CA THR A 16 -1.42 -12.22 7.18
C THR A 16 -0.63 -11.62 6.01
N ASN A 17 0.69 -11.77 5.98
CA ASN A 17 1.58 -11.12 5.02
C ASN A 17 2.02 -12.03 3.86
N TRP A 18 1.93 -13.36 3.97
CA TRP A 18 2.45 -14.28 2.94
C TRP A 18 1.93 -13.97 1.52
N ARG A 19 0.73 -13.41 1.41
CA ARG A 19 0.04 -13.05 0.16
C ARG A 19 0.84 -12.07 -0.71
N VAL A 20 1.79 -11.31 -0.13
CA VAL A 20 2.67 -10.39 -0.87
C VAL A 20 3.63 -11.10 -1.85
N VAL A 21 3.88 -12.40 -1.68
CA VAL A 21 4.73 -13.17 -2.59
C VAL A 21 3.99 -13.64 -3.85
N LEU A 22 2.66 -13.60 -3.85
CA LEU A 22 1.86 -14.00 -5.01
C LEU A 22 1.99 -12.98 -6.15
N PRO A 23 1.93 -13.43 -7.42
CA PRO A 23 1.86 -12.52 -8.56
C PRO A 23 0.56 -11.70 -8.49
N VAL A 24 0.69 -10.39 -8.69
CA VAL A 24 -0.44 -9.45 -8.65
C VAL A 24 -0.57 -8.81 -10.02
N GLY A 25 -1.72 -9.01 -10.65
CA GLY A 25 -2.03 -8.44 -11.96
C GLY A 25 -2.57 -7.00 -11.87
N GLY A 26 -2.53 -6.28 -12.99
CA GLY A 26 -3.04 -4.90 -13.06
C GLY A 26 -4.52 -4.77 -12.70
N GLY A 27 -5.36 -5.74 -13.10
CA GLY A 27 -6.78 -5.73 -12.72
C GLY A 27 -7.04 -5.87 -11.22
N GLN A 28 -6.15 -6.56 -10.49
CA GLN A 28 -6.23 -6.63 -9.03
C GLN A 28 -5.83 -5.29 -8.39
N GLN A 29 -4.79 -4.63 -8.91
CA GLN A 29 -4.40 -3.30 -8.43
C GLN A 29 -5.47 -2.24 -8.74
N GLU A 30 -6.09 -2.31 -9.91
CA GLU A 30 -7.22 -1.46 -10.29
C GLU A 30 -8.42 -1.66 -9.35
N ARG A 31 -8.73 -2.91 -8.98
CA ARG A 31 -9.76 -3.20 -7.98
C ARG A 31 -9.42 -2.57 -6.62
N VAL A 32 -8.19 -2.76 -6.14
CA VAL A 32 -7.74 -2.16 -4.86
C VAL A 32 -7.84 -0.63 -4.92
N ALA A 33 -7.45 0.01 -6.03
CA ALA A 33 -7.61 1.45 -6.21
C ALA A 33 -9.08 1.88 -6.13
N GLY A 34 -9.98 1.12 -6.77
CA GLY A 34 -11.43 1.35 -6.69
C GLY A 34 -11.99 1.20 -5.28
N GLU A 35 -11.55 0.19 -4.54
CA GLU A 35 -11.93 -0.03 -3.14
C GLU A 35 -11.47 1.11 -2.24
N ILE A 36 -10.26 1.66 -2.44
CA ILE A 36 -9.79 2.83 -1.69
C ILE A 36 -10.66 4.05 -1.97
N VAL A 37 -10.94 4.33 -3.25
CA VAL A 37 -11.82 5.44 -3.65
C VAL A 37 -13.21 5.30 -3.04
N ALA A 38 -13.77 4.08 -3.04
CA ALA A 38 -15.09 3.82 -2.48
C ALA A 38 -15.15 4.08 -0.96
N GLU A 39 -14.14 3.62 -0.21
CA GLU A 39 -14.04 3.86 1.24
C GLU A 39 -13.89 5.35 1.56
N VAL A 40 -12.92 6.01 0.94
CA VAL A 40 -12.62 7.42 1.21
C VAL A 40 -13.78 8.33 0.81
N ARG A 41 -14.44 8.05 -0.33
CA ARG A 41 -15.65 8.76 -0.74
C ARG A 41 -16.78 8.60 0.27
N ALA A 42 -16.86 7.46 0.95
CA ALA A 42 -17.85 7.20 1.99
C ALA A 42 -17.42 7.72 3.38
N GLY A 43 -16.35 8.53 3.47
CA GLY A 43 -15.85 9.09 4.73
C GLY A 43 -15.11 8.08 5.62
N ARG A 44 -14.71 6.93 5.08
CA ARG A 44 -13.97 5.88 5.80
C ARG A 44 -12.49 5.88 5.42
N LEU A 45 -11.67 5.34 6.32
CA LEU A 45 -10.24 5.15 6.10
C LEU A 45 -9.98 3.80 5.42
N ALA A 46 -8.97 3.75 4.55
CA ALA A 46 -8.55 2.50 3.91
C ALA A 46 -7.13 2.13 4.34
N GLN A 47 -7.00 1.05 5.13
CA GLN A 47 -5.71 0.48 5.50
C GLN A 47 -5.11 -0.32 4.34
N LEU A 48 -3.84 -0.06 4.04
CA LEU A 48 -3.10 -0.67 2.96
C LEU A 48 -1.82 -1.31 3.47
N LEU A 49 -1.53 -2.51 2.96
CA LEU A 49 -0.19 -3.05 2.94
C LEU A 49 0.45 -2.70 1.60
N VAL A 50 1.59 -2.01 1.62
CA VAL A 50 2.35 -1.64 0.43
C VAL A 50 3.70 -2.37 0.39
N THR A 51 4.10 -2.83 -0.80
CA THR A 51 5.38 -3.51 -0.97
C THR A 51 6.03 -3.28 -2.32
N ASN A 52 7.36 -3.24 -2.35
CA ASN A 52 8.16 -3.17 -3.58
C ASN A 52 8.86 -4.50 -3.92
N TRP A 53 8.42 -5.61 -3.34
CA TRP A 53 8.99 -6.93 -3.64
C TRP A 53 9.05 -7.20 -5.16
N PRO A 54 10.16 -7.77 -5.68
CA PRO A 54 11.19 -8.55 -4.96
C PRO A 54 12.38 -7.77 -4.41
N THR A 55 12.32 -6.44 -4.31
CA THR A 55 13.42 -5.61 -3.77
C THR A 55 13.45 -5.50 -2.23
N PRO A 56 12.67 -6.33 -1.50
CA PRO A 56 11.96 -6.04 -0.22
C PRO A 56 12.40 -4.83 0.65
N GLU A 57 12.55 -3.64 0.08
CA GLU A 57 12.83 -2.41 0.87
C GLU A 57 11.55 -1.91 1.54
N LEU A 58 10.39 -2.14 0.91
CA LEU A 58 9.08 -1.74 1.39
C LEU A 58 8.21 -2.97 1.65
N ASN A 59 7.79 -3.12 2.90
CA ASN A 59 6.69 -3.97 3.32
C ASN A 59 6.03 -3.28 4.52
N HIS A 60 5.22 -2.28 4.22
CA HIS A 60 4.81 -1.27 5.19
C HIS A 60 3.31 -1.04 5.16
N THR A 61 2.73 -0.67 6.31
CA THR A 61 1.32 -0.35 6.41
C THR A 61 1.11 1.16 6.43
N VAL A 62 0.20 1.62 5.58
CA VAL A 62 -0.24 3.01 5.51
C VAL A 62 -1.76 3.10 5.52
N VAL A 63 -2.31 4.26 5.84
CA VAL A 63 -3.76 4.49 5.87
C VAL A 63 -4.14 5.60 4.91
N ALA A 64 -4.87 5.29 3.84
CA ALA A 64 -5.40 6.28 2.93
C ALA A 64 -6.62 6.98 3.53
N TYR A 65 -6.62 8.32 3.45
CA TYR A 65 -7.67 9.16 4.03
C TYR A 65 -8.21 10.23 3.08
N ALA A 66 -7.51 10.50 1.97
CA ALA A 66 -7.97 11.42 0.93
C ALA A 66 -7.49 10.92 -0.45
N TYR A 67 -8.16 11.38 -1.52
CA TYR A 67 -7.70 11.13 -2.88
C TYR A 67 -7.93 12.34 -3.79
N HIS A 68 -7.08 12.47 -4.81
CA HIS A 68 -7.24 13.37 -5.93
C HIS A 68 -7.16 12.56 -7.23
N ALA A 69 -8.20 12.61 -8.05
CA ALA A 69 -8.29 11.82 -9.27
C ALA A 69 -8.14 12.70 -10.52
N THR A 70 -7.34 12.23 -11.48
CA THR A 70 -7.21 12.77 -12.83
C THR A 70 -7.52 11.67 -13.86
N ASP A 71 -7.51 12.04 -15.14
CA ASP A 71 -7.65 11.09 -16.25
C ASP A 71 -6.48 10.11 -16.33
N ALA A 72 -5.29 10.52 -15.86
CA ALA A 72 -4.08 9.70 -15.92
C ALA A 72 -3.87 8.85 -14.65
N ALA A 73 -4.21 9.38 -13.48
CA ALA A 73 -3.86 8.77 -12.20
C ALA A 73 -4.85 9.07 -11.07
N ILE A 74 -4.69 8.36 -9.96
CA ILE A 74 -5.34 8.66 -8.68
C ILE A 74 -4.26 8.78 -7.63
N ASP A 75 -4.13 9.96 -7.02
CA ASP A 75 -3.18 10.21 -5.94
C ASP A 75 -3.90 10.05 -4.61
N PHE A 76 -3.45 9.10 -3.80
CA PHE A 76 -3.95 8.85 -2.46
C PHE A 76 -3.03 9.51 -1.43
N SER A 77 -3.60 10.38 -0.59
CA SER A 77 -2.92 10.87 0.60
C SER A 77 -3.00 9.80 1.68
N VAL A 78 -1.84 9.41 2.20
CA VAL A 78 -1.73 8.34 3.19
C VAL A 78 -1.06 8.83 4.46
N TYR A 79 -1.57 8.39 5.61
CA TYR A 79 -0.86 8.47 6.87
C TYR A 79 0.16 7.33 6.94
N ASP A 80 1.41 7.70 7.19
CA ASP A 80 2.53 6.78 7.40
C ASP A 80 2.92 6.81 8.89
N PRO A 81 2.75 5.71 9.64
CA PRO A 81 3.14 5.66 11.05
C PRO A 81 4.64 5.95 11.31
N ASN A 82 5.51 5.74 10.32
CA ASN A 82 6.94 6.01 10.42
C ASN A 82 7.29 7.49 10.16
N ASP A 83 6.39 8.24 9.53
CA ASP A 83 6.50 9.69 9.34
C ASP A 83 5.15 10.38 9.63
N PRO A 84 4.74 10.45 10.91
CA PRO A 84 3.43 10.95 11.27
C PRO A 84 3.26 12.45 11.03
N ALA A 85 4.36 13.19 10.83
CA ALA A 85 4.36 14.63 10.66
C ALA A 85 4.05 15.06 9.22
N SER A 86 4.22 14.17 8.24
CA SER A 86 4.03 14.47 6.82
C SER A 86 3.16 13.42 6.15
N PRO A 87 2.12 13.83 5.40
CA PRO A 87 1.35 12.87 4.64
C PRO A 87 2.17 12.28 3.49
N GLY A 88 2.12 10.96 3.38
CA GLY A 88 2.65 10.23 2.24
C GLY A 88 1.73 10.31 1.03
N VAL A 89 2.26 9.93 -0.14
CA VAL A 89 1.51 9.84 -1.39
C VAL A 89 1.77 8.52 -2.08
N VAL A 90 0.66 7.83 -2.41
CA VAL A 90 0.61 6.62 -3.23
C VAL A 90 -0.23 6.93 -4.46
N SER A 91 0.34 6.79 -5.65
CA SER A 91 -0.33 7.08 -6.91
C SER A 91 -0.71 5.79 -7.63
N PHE A 92 -1.92 5.71 -8.17
CA PHE A 92 -2.36 4.65 -9.08
C PHE A 92 -2.39 5.17 -10.51
N GLU A 93 -1.54 4.65 -11.39
CA GLU A 93 -1.51 4.97 -12.80
C GLU A 93 -2.56 4.13 -13.56
N ARG A 94 -3.54 4.79 -14.17
CA ARG A 94 -4.70 4.12 -14.78
C ARG A 94 -4.32 3.30 -16.01
N ARG A 95 -3.47 3.85 -16.89
CA ARG A 95 -3.05 3.17 -18.13
C ARG A 95 -2.22 1.92 -17.85
N ALA A 96 -1.25 2.03 -16.95
CA ALA A 96 -0.39 0.91 -16.58
C ALA A 96 -1.05 -0.06 -15.58
N ARG A 97 -2.14 0.37 -14.93
CA ARG A 97 -2.85 -0.33 -13.84
C ARG A 97 -1.92 -0.73 -12.70
N ARG A 98 -1.12 0.22 -12.22
CA ARG A 98 -0.05 -0.02 -11.25
C ARG A 98 0.03 1.10 -10.22
N PHE A 99 0.51 0.76 -9.03
CA PHE A 99 0.80 1.74 -8.01
C PHE A 99 2.26 2.19 -8.06
N TRP A 100 2.45 3.44 -7.64
CA TRP A 100 3.73 4.10 -7.48
C TRP A 100 3.77 4.77 -6.10
N ALA A 101 4.81 4.50 -5.31
CA ALA A 101 5.11 5.34 -4.16
C ALA A 101 5.84 6.57 -4.68
N THR A 102 5.31 7.77 -4.44
CA THR A 102 6.00 9.03 -4.74
C THR A 102 6.61 9.64 -3.48
N ARG A 103 6.00 9.38 -2.31
CA ARG A 103 6.52 9.75 -0.99
C ARG A 103 5.94 8.83 0.09
N VAL A 104 6.63 7.74 0.40
CA VAL A 104 6.36 6.87 1.55
C VAL A 104 7.70 6.62 2.22
N TYR A 105 7.75 6.59 3.56
CA TYR A 105 9.01 6.59 4.32
C TYR A 105 10.03 5.56 3.79
N ASP A 106 11.29 5.98 3.70
CA ASP A 106 12.47 5.17 3.34
C ASP A 106 12.45 4.47 1.97
N THR A 107 11.72 5.02 0.98
CA THR A 107 11.78 4.50 -0.40
C THR A 107 12.04 5.58 -1.45
N ARG A 108 12.89 5.23 -2.43
CA ARG A 108 12.96 5.98 -3.69
C ARG A 108 11.62 5.88 -4.38
N PRO A 109 11.16 6.93 -5.08
CA PRO A 109 9.96 6.85 -5.89
C PRO A 109 10.02 5.62 -6.81
N GLY A 110 9.02 4.76 -6.74
CA GLY A 110 9.14 3.43 -7.31
C GLY A 110 7.82 2.68 -7.39
N ARG A 111 7.81 1.66 -8.25
CA ARG A 111 6.67 0.76 -8.40
C ARG A 111 6.43 0.01 -7.09
N ILE A 112 5.18 0.05 -6.63
CA ILE A 112 4.74 -0.73 -5.49
C ILE A 112 3.54 -1.60 -5.86
N ARG A 113 3.25 -2.54 -4.99
CA ARG A 113 2.00 -3.30 -4.95
C ARG A 113 1.24 -2.90 -3.69
N ALA A 114 -0.05 -2.64 -3.82
CA ALA A 114 -0.93 -2.32 -2.70
C ALA A 114 -1.95 -3.45 -2.50
N PHE A 115 -2.25 -3.74 -1.23
CA PHE A 115 -3.21 -4.74 -0.82
C PHE A 115 -4.11 -4.16 0.26
N ARG A 116 -5.40 -4.50 0.24
CA ARG A 116 -6.29 -4.26 1.37
C ARG A 116 -5.97 -5.22 2.50
N MET A 117 -5.88 -4.68 3.70
CA MET A 117 -5.88 -5.45 4.94
C MET A 117 -7.33 -5.54 5.44
N TYR A 118 -7.93 -6.72 5.34
CA TYR A 118 -9.23 -6.99 5.90
C TYR A 118 -9.07 -7.71 7.25
N TYR A 119 -9.83 -7.27 8.26
CA TYR A 119 -9.80 -7.84 9.60
C TYR A 119 -10.53 -9.19 9.69
N SER A 120 -11.33 -9.53 8.67
CA SER A 120 -12.07 -10.79 8.56
C SER A 120 -11.68 -11.52 7.27
N PRO A 121 -11.48 -12.85 7.28
CA PRO A 121 -11.25 -13.62 6.05
C PRO A 121 -12.48 -13.69 5.12
N TRP A 122 -13.62 -13.13 5.55
CA TRP A 122 -14.90 -13.16 4.84
C TRP A 122 -15.36 -11.78 4.34
N LEU A 123 -14.51 -10.76 4.44
CA LEU A 123 -14.75 -9.39 3.97
C LEU A 123 -13.60 -8.94 3.06
#